data_AF-A0A816DVV9-F1
#
_entry.id   AF-A0A816DVV9-F1
#
_cell.length_a   1.000
_cell.length_b   1.000
_cell.length_c   1.000
_cell.angle_alpha   90.00
_cell.angle_beta   90.00
_cell.angle_gamma   90.00
#
_symmetry.space_group_name_H-M   'P 1'
#
loop_
_entity.id
_entity.type
_entity.pdbx_description
1 polymer ?
#
loop_
_entity_poly.entity_id
_entity_poly.type
_entity_poly.pdbx_seq_one_letter_code
_entity_poly.pdbx_strand_id
1 'polypeptide(L)'
;TLKTQLKERKQQQPGETLIAYYDDILDLCKQVDNNIPLHMIVDYLQDGLRHELKIHVKRQLKALNDEPTPTMFSKIACDEEELYITTPQLYFALFTTATGILFAPIS
;
A
#
# COMPACT_ATOMS: atom_id res chain seq x y z
N THR A 1 5.58 16.45 16.24
CA THR A 1 4.91 15.62 17.27
C THR A 1 4.70 14.22 16.72
N LEU A 2 4.45 13.20 17.56
CA LEU A 2 4.23 11.81 17.08
C LEU A 2 3.08 11.72 16.06
N LYS A 3 2.01 12.51 16.25
CA LYS A 3 0.91 12.65 15.27
C LYS A 3 1.35 13.19 13.91
N THR A 4 2.33 14.08 13.87
CA THR A 4 2.92 14.59 12.61
C THR A 4 3.74 13.49 11.94
N GLN A 5 4.57 12.77 12.71
CA GLN A 5 5.37 11.67 12.18
C GLN A 5 4.50 10.57 11.57
N LEU A 6 3.40 10.19 12.23
CA LEU A 6 2.44 9.22 11.70
C LEU A 6 1.82 9.65 10.36
N LYS A 7 1.48 10.95 10.21
CA LYS A 7 0.91 11.49 8.96
C LYS A 7 1.92 11.63 7.83
N GLU A 8 3.18 11.87 8.17
CA GLU A 8 4.26 12.08 7.20
C GLU A 8 5.01 10.80 6.86
N ARG A 9 4.77 9.71 7.61
CA ARG A 9 5.41 8.42 7.38
C ARG A 9 4.91 7.83 6.07
N LYS A 10 5.84 7.75 5.11
CA LYS A 10 5.62 7.15 3.79
C LYS A 10 6.57 5.97 3.60
N GLN A 11 6.15 4.97 2.83
CA GLN A 11 6.97 3.87 2.34
C GLN A 11 7.92 4.44 1.27
N GLN A 12 8.99 5.11 1.70
CA GLN A 12 9.90 5.86 0.84
C GLN A 12 11.36 5.40 0.95
N GLN A 13 11.69 4.50 1.89
CA GLN A 13 13.07 4.08 2.05
C GLN A 13 13.46 3.05 0.98
N PRO A 14 14.57 3.26 0.24
CA PRO A 14 15.08 2.25 -0.70
C PRO A 14 15.39 0.95 0.06
N GLY A 15 14.75 -0.16 -0.31
CA GLY A 15 14.93 -1.46 0.33
C GLY A 15 14.07 -1.71 1.57
N GLU A 16 13.23 -0.76 1.97
CA GLU A 16 12.22 -1.00 3.00
C GLU A 16 11.14 -1.93 2.48
N THR A 17 10.94 -3.04 3.20
CA THR A 17 9.87 -3.99 2.93
C THR A 17 8.54 -3.42 3.39
N LEU A 18 7.45 -3.83 2.74
CA LEU A 18 6.12 -3.41 3.15
C LEU A 18 5.79 -3.83 4.60
N ILE A 19 6.35 -4.95 5.05
CA ILE A 19 6.22 -5.45 6.42
C ILE A 19 6.86 -4.46 7.42
N ALA A 20 8.08 -3.99 7.15
CA ALA A 20 8.75 -3.02 8.03
C ALA A 20 7.98 -1.69 8.11
N TYR A 21 7.49 -1.18 6.97
CA TYR A 21 6.62 -0.01 6.94
C TYR A 21 5.32 -0.20 7.75
N TYR A 22 4.69 -1.38 7.62
CA TYR A 22 3.47 -1.72 8.34
C TYR A 22 3.69 -1.75 9.86
N ASP A 23 4.74 -2.41 10.33
CA ASP A 23 5.07 -2.51 11.75
C ASP A 23 5.35 -1.13 12.36
N ASP A 24 6.08 -0.27 11.64
CA ASP A 24 6.36 1.11 12.07
C ASP A 24 5.08 1.93 12.26
N ILE A 25 4.14 1.83 11.32
CA ILE A 25 2.86 2.55 11.41
C ILE A 25 2.05 2.04 12.59
N LEU A 26 2.02 0.72 12.83
CA LEU A 26 1.32 0.16 13.99
C LEU A 26 1.94 0.62 15.32
N ASP A 27 3.26 0.67 15.39
CA ASP A 27 3.96 1.13 16.59
C ASP A 27 3.71 2.63 16.84
N LEU A 28 3.81 3.46 15.79
CA LEU A 28 3.46 4.89 15.86
C LEU A 28 2.01 5.11 16.27
N CYS A 29 1.08 4.30 15.76
CA CYS A 29 -0.32 4.34 16.17
C CYS A 29 -0.46 4.11 17.68
N LYS A 30 0.15 3.03 18.20
CA LYS A 30 0.13 2.70 19.64
C LYS A 30 0.76 3.79 20.51
N GLN A 31 1.87 4.38 20.05
CA GLN A 31 2.54 5.47 20.76
C GLN A 31 1.71 6.76 20.80
N VAL A 32 0.90 7.02 19.77
CA VAL A 32 0.02 8.19 19.70
C VAL A 32 -1.21 7.99 20.57
N ASP A 33 -1.89 6.86 20.43
CA ASP A 33 -3.08 6.47 21.18
C ASP A 33 -3.31 4.95 21.04
N ASN A 34 -3.46 4.23 22.16
CA ASN A 34 -3.71 2.79 22.14
C ASN A 34 -5.09 2.41 21.59
N ASN A 35 -6.00 3.38 21.43
CA ASN A 35 -7.39 3.16 21.00
C ASN A 35 -7.70 3.76 19.62
N ILE A 36 -6.71 3.89 18.73
CA ILE A 36 -6.97 4.33 17.36
C ILE A 36 -7.89 3.32 16.65
N PRO A 37 -9.00 3.77 16.03
CA PRO A 37 -9.87 2.89 15.27
C PRO A 37 -9.14 2.20 14.11
N LEU A 38 -9.46 0.93 13.85
CA LEU A 38 -8.82 0.12 12.81
C LEU A 38 -8.86 0.78 11.42
N HIS A 39 -10.01 1.38 11.05
CA HIS A 39 -10.14 2.07 9.77
C HIS A 39 -9.17 3.26 9.64
N MET A 40 -8.90 4.00 10.72
CA MET A 40 -7.92 5.09 10.68
C MET A 40 -6.49 4.57 10.50
N ILE A 41 -6.16 3.43 11.12
CA ILE A 41 -4.86 2.77 10.92
C ILE A 41 -4.70 2.41 9.44
N VAL A 42 -5.75 1.84 8.83
CA VAL A 42 -5.75 1.53 7.40
C VAL A 42 -5.61 2.78 6.53
N ASP A 43 -6.26 3.90 6.89
CA ASP A 43 -6.10 5.16 6.16
C ASP A 43 -4.65 5.66 6.21
N TYR A 44 -3.99 5.62 7.38
CA TYR A 44 -2.56 5.96 7.49
C TYR A 44 -1.69 5.05 6.63
N LEU A 45 -1.95 3.74 6.67
CA LEU A 45 -1.23 2.75 5.88
C LEU A 45 -1.38 2.99 4.37
N GLN A 46 -2.60 3.29 3.90
CA GLN A 46 -2.88 3.60 2.49
C GLN A 46 -2.25 4.91 2.04
N ASP A 47 -2.21 5.92 2.90
CA ASP A 47 -1.71 7.24 2.52
C ASP A 47 -0.20 7.30 2.36
N GLY A 48 0.53 6.55 3.20
CA GLY A 48 1.97 6.44 3.09
C GLY A 48 2.47 5.43 2.04
N LEU A 49 1.60 4.60 1.47
CA LEU A 49 2.00 3.56 0.50
C LEU A 49 2.60 4.17 -0.79
N ARG A 50 3.54 3.44 -1.41
CA ARG A 50 4.05 3.79 -2.74
C ARG A 50 2.92 3.90 -3.76
N HIS A 51 3.00 4.87 -4.66
CA HIS A 51 1.92 5.21 -5.58
C HIS A 51 1.48 4.02 -6.44
N GLU A 52 2.46 3.23 -6.90
CA GLU A 52 2.30 2.05 -7.75
C GLU A 52 1.48 0.95 -7.06
N LEU A 53 1.64 0.76 -5.76
CA LEU A 53 0.89 -0.22 -4.97
C LEU A 53 -0.44 0.38 -4.47
N LYS A 54 -0.48 1.68 -4.16
CA LYS A 54 -1.62 2.36 -3.52
C LYS A 54 -2.91 2.17 -4.30
N ILE A 55 -2.86 2.32 -5.62
CA ILE A 55 -4.04 2.20 -6.50
C ILE A 55 -4.65 0.79 -6.42
N HIS A 56 -3.80 -0.23 -6.39
CA HIS A 56 -4.19 -1.63 -6.45
C HIS A 56 -4.71 -2.13 -5.11
N VAL A 57 -3.96 -1.85 -4.04
CA VAL A 57 -4.37 -2.17 -2.66
C VAL A 57 -5.71 -1.52 -2.33
N LYS A 58 -5.92 -0.25 -2.71
CA LYS A 58 -7.20 0.43 -2.51
C LYS A 58 -8.35 -0.19 -3.30
N ARG A 59 -8.10 -0.68 -4.51
CA ARG A 59 -9.11 -1.38 -5.32
C ARG A 59 -9.52 -2.71 -4.68
N GLN A 60 -8.54 -3.50 -4.24
CA GLN A 60 -8.80 -4.79 -3.59
C GLN A 60 -9.54 -4.61 -2.25
N LEU A 61 -9.12 -3.65 -1.42
CA LEU A 61 -9.80 -3.33 -0.17
C LEU A 61 -11.25 -2.89 -0.38
N LYS A 62 -11.53 -2.12 -1.45
CA LYS A 62 -12.90 -1.73 -1.78
C LYS A 62 -13.76 -2.90 -2.30
N ALA A 63 -13.14 -3.91 -2.89
CA ALA A 63 -13.85 -5.10 -3.38
C ALA A 63 -14.26 -6.05 -2.25
N LEU A 64 -13.57 -5.98 -1.11
CA LEU A 64 -13.97 -6.66 0.10
C LEU A 64 -15.14 -5.88 0.71
N ASN A 65 -16.34 -6.48 0.75
CA ASN A 65 -17.53 -5.85 1.32
C ASN A 65 -17.49 -5.71 2.86
N ASP A 66 -16.33 -5.94 3.46
CA ASP A 66 -16.08 -5.94 4.90
C ASP A 66 -15.35 -4.66 5.35
N GLU A 67 -15.41 -4.35 6.65
CA GLU A 67 -14.63 -3.25 7.21
C GLU A 67 -13.12 -3.56 7.09
N PRO A 68 -12.33 -2.68 6.46
CA PRO A 68 -10.93 -2.97 6.20
C PRO A 68 -10.13 -2.96 7.51
N THR A 69 -9.37 -4.04 7.73
CA THR A 69 -8.49 -4.17 8.89
C THR A 69 -7.02 -4.01 8.50
N PRO A 70 -6.13 -3.61 9.43
CA PRO A 70 -4.69 -3.54 9.17
C PRO A 70 -4.12 -4.88 8.67
N THR A 71 -4.59 -6.01 9.21
CA THR A 71 -4.17 -7.34 8.76
C THR A 71 -4.57 -7.62 7.31
N MET A 72 -5.79 -7.24 6.91
CA MET A 72 -6.25 -7.38 5.52
C MET A 72 -5.44 -6.50 4.57
N PHE A 73 -5.15 -5.26 4.99
CA PHE A 73 -4.25 -4.36 4.26
C PHE A 73 -2.89 -5.01 4.05
N SER A 74 -2.25 -5.51 5.12
CA SER A 74 -0.91 -6.10 5.06
C SER A 74 -0.86 -7.28 4.09
N LYS A 75 -1.85 -8.17 4.15
CA LYS A 75 -1.93 -9.31 3.23
C LYS A 75 -2.00 -8.88 1.77
N ILE A 76 -2.95 -8.02 1.43
CA ILE A 76 -3.15 -7.54 0.04
C ILE A 76 -1.92 -6.80 -0.45
N ALA A 77 -1.34 -5.94 0.37
CA ALA A 77 -0.22 -5.11 -0.02
C ALA A 77 1.07 -5.93 -0.18
N CYS A 78 1.26 -7.01 0.59
CA CYS A 78 2.34 -7.97 0.38
C CYS A 78 2.14 -8.75 -0.93
N ASP A 79 0.92 -9.24 -1.19
CA ASP A 79 0.60 -9.98 -2.42
C ASP A 79 0.88 -9.10 -3.67
N GLU A 80 0.51 -7.82 -3.63
CA GLU A 80 0.78 -6.86 -4.71
C GLU A 80 2.28 -6.51 -4.83
N GLU A 81 2.99 -6.34 -3.70
CA GLU A 81 4.45 -6.10 -3.71
C GLU A 81 5.21 -7.29 -4.31
N GLU A 82 4.83 -8.52 -3.97
CA GLU A 82 5.41 -9.73 -4.55
C GLU A 82 5.14 -9.84 -6.05
N LEU A 83 3.91 -9.55 -6.48
CA LEU A 83 3.54 -9.54 -7.90
C LEU A 83 4.37 -8.51 -8.71
N TYR A 84 4.56 -7.32 -8.13
CA TYR A 84 5.38 -6.25 -8.70
C TYR A 84 6.86 -6.65 -8.83
N ILE A 85 7.43 -7.28 -7.80
CA ILE A 85 8.85 -7.71 -7.79
C ILE A 85 9.08 -8.88 -8.76
N THR A 86 8.18 -9.86 -8.77
CA THR A 86 8.35 -11.11 -9.55
C THR A 86 8.04 -10.93 -11.03
N THR A 87 7.11 -10.04 -11.39
CA THR A 87 6.65 -9.87 -12.78
C THR A 87 6.48 -8.41 -13.20
N PRO A 88 7.51 -7.55 -13.07
CA PRO A 88 7.38 -6.12 -13.32
C PRO A 88 6.87 -5.81 -14.74
N GLN A 89 7.35 -6.54 -15.75
CA GLN A 89 6.92 -6.40 -17.15
C GLN A 89 5.40 -6.62 -17.33
N LEU A 90 4.86 -7.66 -16.68
CA LEU A 90 3.44 -8.02 -16.76
C LEU A 90 2.60 -7.12 -15.86
N TYR A 91 3.13 -6.70 -14.71
CA TYR A 91 2.50 -5.72 -13.84
C TYR A 91 2.37 -4.35 -14.51
N PHE A 92 3.29 -3.95 -15.39
CA PHE A 92 3.07 -2.77 -16.22
C PHE A 92 2.11 -3.07 -17.38
N ALA A 93 2.23 -4.20 -18.09
CA ALA A 93 1.41 -4.50 -19.27
C ALA A 93 -0.07 -4.81 -19.00
N LEU A 94 -0.37 -5.58 -17.96
CA LEU A 94 -1.76 -5.92 -17.57
C LEU A 94 -2.52 -4.72 -17.00
N PHE A 95 -1.81 -3.65 -16.61
CA PHE A 95 -2.38 -2.58 -15.81
C PHE A 95 -2.21 -1.17 -16.41
N THR A 96 -1.33 -0.96 -17.40
CA THR A 96 -1.31 0.23 -18.28
C THR A 96 -2.36 0.17 -19.38
N THR A 97 -2.86 -1.02 -19.74
CA THR A 97 -3.92 -1.19 -20.75
C THR A 97 -5.29 -0.68 -20.29
N ALA A 98 -5.48 -0.37 -18.99
CA ALA A 98 -6.65 0.34 -18.48
C ALA A 98 -6.63 1.86 -18.75
N THR A 99 -5.47 2.41 -19.13
CA THR A 99 -5.31 3.78 -19.63
C THR A 99 -4.70 3.69 -21.02
N GLY A 100 -5.53 3.51 -22.04
CA GLY A 100 -5.14 3.20 -23.42
C GLY A 100 -3.95 4.01 -23.95
N ILE A 101 -2.74 3.46 -23.80
CA ILE A 101 -1.56 3.86 -24.56
C ILE A 101 -0.98 2.57 -25.13
N LEU A 102 -1.30 2.35 -26.40
CA LEU A 102 -0.62 1.41 -27.29
C LEU A 102 0.87 1.74 -27.30
N PHE A 103 1.69 0.93 -26.64
CA PHE A 103 3.10 0.84 -27.01
C PHE A 103 3.20 -0.05 -28.24
N ALA A 104 3.41 0.59 -29.40
CA ALA A 104 3.82 -0.11 -30.60
C ALA A 104 5.20 -0.74 -30.37
N PRO A 105 5.46 -1.97 -30.86
CA PRO A 105 6.79 -2.55 -30.82
C PRO A 105 7.72 -1.75 -31.73
N ILE A 106 8.88 -1.39 -31.18
CA ILE A 106 10.00 -0.83 -31.94
C ILE A 106 10.59 -2.00 -32.74
N SER A 107 10.46 -1.94 -34.07
CA SER A 107 11.25 -2.69 -35.04
C SER A 107 12.07 -1.71 -35.88
#